data_AF-A0A444R5D9-F1
#
_entry.id   AF-A0A444R5D9-F1
#
_cell.length_a   1.000
_cell.length_b   1.000
_cell.length_c   1.000
_cell.angle_alpha   90.00
_cell.angle_beta   90.00
_cell.angle_gamma   90.00
#
_symmetry.space_group_name_H-M   'P 1'
#
loop_
_entity.id
_entity.type
_entity.pdbx_description
1 polymer ?
#
loop_
_entity_poly.entity_id
_entity_poly.type
_entity_poly.pdbx_seq_one_letter_code
_entity_poly.pdbx_strand_id
1 'polypeptide(L)' 'MTLSPYLQEVAKRRTFAIISHPDAGKTTITEKVLLFGQAIQTAGTVKGRG' A
#
# COMPACT_ATOMS: atom_id res chain seq x y z
N MET A 1 21.20 -7.76 23.09
CA MET A 1 20.40 -6.54 23.28
C MET A 1 19.04 -6.76 22.62
N THR A 2 17.97 -6.88 23.39
CA THR A 2 16.60 -6.96 22.86
C THR A 2 16.16 -5.56 22.45
N LEU A 3 15.65 -5.41 21.22
CA LEU A 3 15.06 -4.16 20.77
C LEU A 3 13.86 -3.80 21.65
N SER A 4 13.78 -2.54 22.07
CA SER A 4 12.62 -2.05 22.84
C SER A 4 11.33 -2.24 22.03
N PRO A 5 10.16 -2.41 22.69
CA PRO A 5 8.88 -2.56 22.00
C PRO A 5 8.61 -1.43 20.99
N TYR A 6 9.07 -0.21 21.29
CA TYR A 6 9.00 0.93 20.37
C TYR A 6 9.77 0.68 19.07
N LEU A 7 11.04 0.24 19.16
CA LEU A 7 11.88 0.00 17.99
C LEU A 7 11.37 -1.19 17.15
N GLN A 8 10.78 -2.20 17.80
CA GLN A 8 10.14 -3.32 17.10
C GLN A 8 8.94 -2.84 16.26
N GLU A 9 8.14 -1.93 16.79
CA GLU A 9 7.01 -1.35 16.05
C GLU A 9 7.47 -0.47 14.88
N VAL A 10 8.49 0.36 15.08
CA VAL A 10 9.07 1.17 14.00
C VAL A 10 9.57 0.28 12.86
N ALA A 11 10.24 -0.83 13.18
CA ALA A 11 10.80 -1.74 12.19
C ALA A 11 9.76 -2.44 11.30
N LYS A 12 8.49 -2.57 11.74
CA LYS A 12 7.39 -3.16 10.96
C LYS A 12 6.82 -2.24 9.87
N ARG A 13 6.98 -0.91 10.01
CA ARG A 13 6.33 0.07 9.12
C ARG A 13 6.99 0.14 7.75
N ARG A 14 6.19 0.27 6.69
CA ARG A 14 6.65 0.53 5.31
C ARG A 14 5.79 1.62 4.71
N THR A 15 6.40 2.77 4.39
CA THR A 15 5.73 3.92 3.77
C THR A 15 6.37 4.17 2.42
N PHE A 16 5.57 4.17 1.36
CA PHE A 16 6.05 4.33 -0.01
C PHE A 16 4.98 4.99 -0.89
N ALA A 17 5.39 5.41 -2.09
CA ALA A 17 4.50 5.95 -3.12
C ALA A 17 4.77 5.27 -4.45
N ILE A 18 3.75 5.21 -5.31
CA ILE A 18 3.86 4.73 -6.70
C ILE A 18 3.80 5.95 -7.62
N ILE A 19 4.85 6.18 -8.40
CA ILE A 19 4.94 7.25 -9.40
C ILE A 19 5.09 6.63 -10.79
N SER A 20 4.37 7.18 -11.78
CA SER A 20 4.43 6.68 -13.15
C SER A 20 3.98 7.75 -14.13
N HIS A 21 4.29 7.53 -15.41
CA HIS A 21 3.67 8.27 -16.51
C HIS A 21 2.14 8.00 -16.56
N PRO A 22 1.32 8.89 -17.16
CA PRO A 22 -0.08 8.60 -17.47
C PRO A 22 -0.25 7.22 -18.13
N ASP A 23 -1.35 6.56 -17.80
CA ASP A 23 -1.78 5.25 -18.35
C ASP A 23 -0.85 4.05 -18.11
N ALA A 24 0.26 4.20 -17.36
CA ALA A 24 1.17 3.11 -17.00
C ALA A 24 0.60 2.09 -15.98
N GLY A 25 -0.66 2.23 -15.57
CA GLY A 25 -1.33 1.26 -14.69
C GLY A 25 -1.12 1.45 -13.18
N LYS A 26 -0.73 2.66 -12.72
CA LYS A 26 -0.60 3.00 -11.28
C LYS A 26 -1.83 2.59 -10.46
N THR A 27 -3.03 2.84 -10.99
CA THR A 27 -4.31 2.52 -10.34
C THR A 27 -4.46 1.00 -10.19
N THR A 28 -4.19 0.24 -11.25
CA THR A 28 -4.27 -1.23 -11.26
C THR A 28 -3.33 -1.89 -10.25
N ILE A 29 -2.07 -1.45 -10.17
CA ILE A 29 -1.14 -2.01 -9.19
C ILE A 29 -1.54 -1.64 -7.75
N THR A 30 -2.06 -0.43 -7.54
CA THR A 30 -2.56 0.01 -6.22
C THR A 30 -3.69 -0.90 -5.74
N GLU A 31 -4.63 -1.26 -6.61
CA GLU A 31 -5.73 -2.18 -6.28
C GLU A 31 -5.23 -3.56 -5.87
N LYS A 32 -4.25 -4.12 -6.60
CA LYS A 32 -3.67 -5.42 -6.27
C LYS A 32 -2.96 -5.41 -4.92
N VAL A 33 -2.18 -4.37 -4.63
CA VAL A 33 -1.54 -4.19 -3.32
C VAL A 33 -2.57 -4.16 -2.19
N LEU A 34 -3.65 -3.38 -2.36
CA LEU A 34 -4.72 -3.29 -1.36
C LEU A 34 -5.46 -4.62 -1.18
N LEU A 35 -5.72 -5.36 -2.27
CA LEU A 35 -6.33 -6.69 -2.22
C LEU A 35 -5.46 -7.68 -1.42
N PHE A 36 -4.16 -7.73 -1.68
CA PHE A 36 -3.22 -8.60 -0.94
C PHE A 36 -3.06 -8.17 0.52
N GLY A 37 -3.20 -6.88 0.81
CA GLY A 37 -3.28 -6.34 2.17
C GLY A 37 -4.62 -6.55 2.88
N GLN A 38 -5.55 -7.32 2.29
CA GLN A 38 -6.92 -7.54 2.79
C GLN A 38 -7.74 -6.24 2.95
N ALA A 39 -7.36 -5.16 2.27
CA ALA A 39 -8.02 -3.85 2.26
C ALA A 39 -9.02 -3.72 1.10
N ILE A 40 -9.95 -4.68 0.99
CA ILE A 40 -10.84 -4.86 -0.17
C ILE A 40 -11.72 -3.64 -0.45
N GLN A 41 -12.32 -3.02 0.57
CA GLN A 41 -13.20 -1.85 0.40
C GLN A 41 -12.44 -0.67 -0.23
N THR A 42 -11.22 -0.42 0.26
CA THR A 42 -10.33 0.63 -0.27
C THR A 42 -9.89 0.32 -1.71
N ALA A 43 -9.59 -0.94 -2.01
CA ALA A 43 -9.26 -1.36 -3.38
C ALA A 43 -10.41 -1.07 -4.36
N GLY A 44 -11.65 -1.36 -3.98
CA GLY A 44 -12.84 -1.10 -4.81
C GLY A 44 -13.08 0.39 -5.10
N THR A 45 -12.81 1.27 -4.14
CA THR A 45 -12.94 2.73 -4.33
C THR A 45 -11.90 3.30 -5.30
N VAL A 46 -10.71 2.72 -5.35
CA VAL A 46 -9.63 3.17 -6.26
C VAL A 46 -10.01 2.93 -7.73
N LYS A 47 -10.70 1.83 -8.03
CA LYS A 47 -11.20 1.50 -9.38
C LYS A 47 -12.24 2.49 -9.90
N GLY A 48 -13.11 2.98 -9.02
CA GLY A 48 -14.20 3.89 -9.38
C GLY A 48 -13.78 5.34 -9.68
N ARG A 49 -12.48 5.64 -9.66
CA ARG A 49 -11.91 6.98 -9.91
C ARG A 49 -11.07 7.06 -11.20
N GLY A 50 -11.02 5.98 -11.98
CA GLY A 50 -10.33 5.89 -13.27
C GLY A 50 -11.17 6.37 -14.43
#